data_AF-A0A952HWN8-F1
#
_entry.id   AF-A0A952HWN8-F1
#
_cell.length_a   1.000
_cell.length_b   1.000
_cell.length_c   1.000
_cell.angle_alpha   90.00
_cell.angle_beta   90.00
_cell.angle_gamma   90.00
#
_symmetry.space_group_name_H-M   'P 1'
#
loop_
_entity.id
_entity.type
_entity.pdbx_description
1 polymer ?
#
loop_
_entity_poly.entity_id
_entity_poly.type
_entity_poly.pdbx_seq_one_letter_code
_entity_poly.pdbx_strand_id
1 'polypeptide(L)'
;VFDAWLDAGKDVSAYDRDKLMSVDYDETELSAEADEKIQAFQRDAAKGAGVFHHLITLPTYHTAALSTDTLSKDYFGDKGMLAYVKDVQRQEIRNGLACVKHQDMAGSNIGDDHKEYFSGGQALKASGEDNTMNQFS
;
A
#
# COMPACT_ATOMS: atom_id res chain seq x y z
N VAL A 1 5.46 -2.76 25.42
CA VAL A 1 5.40 -4.17 25.88
C VAL A 1 6.61 -4.50 26.73
N PHE A 2 7.83 -4.31 26.21
CA PHE A 2 9.09 -4.54 26.96
C PHE A 2 9.08 -3.98 28.39
N ASP A 3 8.83 -2.67 28.54
CA ASP A 3 8.86 -2.04 29.88
C ASP A 3 7.76 -2.63 30.80
N ALA A 4 6.58 -2.94 30.26
CA ALA A 4 5.50 -3.56 31.02
C ALA A 4 5.81 -5.01 31.44
N TRP A 5 6.57 -5.75 30.64
CA TRP A 5 7.06 -7.09 30.99
C TRP A 5 8.10 -7.01 32.11
N LEU A 6 9.04 -6.07 31.97
CA LEU A 6 10.06 -5.81 32.98
C LEU A 6 9.43 -5.45 34.33
N ASP A 7 8.45 -4.54 34.34
CA ASP A 7 7.71 -4.14 35.54
C ASP A 7 6.90 -5.30 36.15
N ALA A 8 6.40 -6.21 35.32
CA ALA A 8 5.71 -7.43 35.74
C ALA A 8 6.66 -8.57 36.18
N GLY A 9 7.98 -8.35 36.13
CA GLY A 9 8.99 -9.34 36.49
C GLY A 9 9.14 -10.49 35.48
N LYS A 10 8.66 -10.33 34.24
CA LYS A 10 8.95 -11.28 33.15
C LYS A 10 10.41 -11.14 32.73
N ASP A 11 11.03 -12.26 32.34
CA ASP A 11 12.39 -12.25 31.82
C ASP A 11 12.44 -11.57 30.45
N VAL A 12 13.22 -10.50 30.36
CA VAL A 12 13.46 -9.74 29.13
C VAL A 12 14.94 -9.73 28.74
N SER A 13 15.77 -10.57 29.38
CA SER A 13 17.22 -10.61 29.15
C SER A 13 17.64 -10.98 27.73
N ALA A 14 16.75 -11.64 26.99
CA ALA A 14 16.95 -11.99 25.58
C ALA A 14 16.80 -10.80 24.61
N TYR A 15 16.27 -9.67 25.07
CA TYR A 15 15.94 -8.52 24.22
C TYR A 15 16.86 -7.33 24.52
N ASP A 16 17.44 -6.77 23.47
CA ASP A 16 18.15 -5.50 23.50
C ASP A 16 17.15 -4.35 23.30
N ARG A 17 17.03 -3.49 24.31
CA ARG A 17 16.04 -2.40 24.35
C ARG A 17 16.20 -1.42 23.18
N ASP A 18 17.41 -1.22 22.69
CA ASP A 18 17.68 -0.30 21.56
C ASP A 18 17.42 -0.95 20.20
N LYS A 19 17.13 -2.27 20.17
CA LYS A 19 16.93 -3.06 18.96
C LYS A 19 15.59 -3.78 18.92
N LEU A 20 14.58 -3.28 19.63
CA LEU A 20 13.25 -3.91 19.69
C LEU A 20 12.55 -4.05 18.32
N MET A 21 13.01 -3.31 17.30
CA MET A 21 12.54 -3.42 15.91
C MET A 21 13.44 -4.31 15.03
N SER A 22 14.36 -5.07 15.63
CA SER A 22 15.21 -6.02 14.88
C SER A 22 14.38 -7.20 14.40
N VAL A 23 14.65 -7.65 13.17
CA VAL A 23 14.07 -8.87 12.58
C VAL A 23 14.29 -10.11 13.45
N ASP A 24 15.36 -10.13 14.25
CA ASP A 24 15.65 -11.22 15.19
C ASP A 24 14.52 -11.42 16.22
N TYR A 25 13.67 -10.42 16.43
CA TYR A 25 12.58 -10.45 17.39
C TYR A 25 11.19 -10.63 16.76
N ASP A 26 11.05 -10.62 15.44
CA ASP A 26 9.75 -10.63 14.75
C ASP A 26 8.85 -11.80 15.19
N GLU A 27 9.45 -12.98 15.40
CA GLU A 27 8.75 -14.23 15.77
C GLU A 27 8.75 -14.51 17.29
N THR A 28 9.10 -13.52 18.10
CA THR A 28 9.18 -13.69 19.57
C THR A 28 7.84 -13.39 20.25
N GLU A 29 7.65 -13.93 21.45
CA GLU A 29 6.44 -13.65 22.26
C GLU A 29 6.29 -12.15 22.57
N LEU A 30 7.39 -11.42 22.72
CA LEU A 30 7.36 -9.97 22.94
C LEU A 30 6.77 -9.24 21.73
N SER A 31 7.18 -9.63 20.52
CA SER A 31 6.67 -9.07 19.26
C SER A 31 5.20 -9.44 19.05
N ALA A 32 4.83 -10.70 19.27
CA ALA A 32 3.44 -11.16 19.17
C ALA A 32 2.50 -10.36 20.09
N GLU A 33 2.88 -10.10 21.36
CA GLU A 33 2.07 -9.27 22.25
C GLU A 33 2.04 -7.79 21.80
N ALA A 34 3.13 -7.27 21.22
CA ALA A 34 3.15 -5.92 20.67
C ALA A 34 2.22 -5.78 19.47
N ASP A 35 2.18 -6.78 18.59
CA ASP A 35 1.30 -6.84 17.43
C ASP A 35 -0.18 -6.89 17.84
N GLU A 36 -0.54 -7.71 18.83
CA GLU A 36 -1.90 -7.74 19.37
C GLU A 36 -2.33 -6.36 19.90
N LYS A 37 -1.44 -5.66 20.63
CA LYS A 37 -1.75 -4.33 21.17
C LYS A 37 -1.88 -3.27 20.09
N ILE A 38 -0.99 -3.24 19.09
CA ILE A 38 -1.08 -2.23 18.03
C ILE A 38 -2.28 -2.48 17.11
N GLN A 39 -2.65 -3.76 16.86
CA GLN A 39 -3.87 -4.13 16.15
C GLN A 39 -5.13 -3.63 16.87
N ALA A 40 -5.14 -3.64 18.21
CA ALA A 40 -6.24 -3.15 19.03
C ALA A 40 -6.26 -1.62 19.23
N PHE A 41 -5.13 -0.94 19.03
CA PHE A 41 -4.87 0.42 19.49
C PHE A 41 -5.99 1.43 19.16
N GLN A 42 -6.41 1.53 17.89
CA GLN A 42 -7.43 2.50 17.49
C GLN A 42 -8.80 2.21 18.13
N ARG A 43 -9.20 0.94 18.13
CA ARG A 43 -10.47 0.49 18.73
C ARG A 43 -10.50 0.75 20.23
N ASP A 44 -9.42 0.43 20.92
CA ASP A 44 -9.34 0.56 22.37
C ASP A 44 -9.18 2.03 22.78
N ALA A 45 -8.45 2.84 22.00
CA ALA A 45 -8.38 4.29 22.21
C ALA A 45 -9.75 4.97 22.02
N ALA A 46 -10.52 4.56 21.01
CA ALA A 46 -11.88 5.05 20.80
C ALA A 46 -12.80 4.67 21.97
N LYS A 47 -12.75 3.41 22.42
CA LYS A 47 -13.61 2.90 23.49
C LYS A 47 -13.23 3.43 24.89
N GLY A 48 -11.95 3.47 25.21
CA GLY A 48 -11.43 3.77 26.54
C GLY A 48 -11.12 5.24 26.80
N ALA A 49 -10.71 5.96 25.76
CA ALA A 49 -10.29 7.36 25.87
C ALA A 49 -11.13 8.33 25.01
N GLY A 50 -12.11 7.82 24.25
CA GLY A 50 -12.97 8.64 23.40
C GLY A 50 -12.27 9.25 22.18
N VAL A 51 -11.14 8.67 21.75
CA VAL A 51 -10.41 9.15 20.55
C VAL A 51 -11.19 8.73 19.31
N PHE A 52 -11.88 9.69 18.68
CA PHE A 52 -12.70 9.41 17.49
C PHE A 52 -12.01 9.77 16.16
N HIS A 53 -10.90 10.52 16.21
CA HIS A 53 -10.13 10.91 15.04
C HIS A 53 -8.72 10.34 15.12
N HIS A 54 -8.42 9.39 14.23
CA HIS A 54 -7.10 8.80 14.08
C HIS A 54 -6.47 9.24 12.76
N LEU A 55 -5.17 9.53 12.80
CA LEU A 55 -4.39 9.99 11.68
C LEU A 55 -3.03 9.31 11.73
N ILE A 56 -2.59 8.78 10.59
CA ILE A 56 -1.17 8.54 10.32
C ILE A 56 -0.70 9.72 9.49
N THR A 57 0.33 10.42 9.92
CA THR A 57 0.75 11.68 9.28
C THR A 57 1.33 11.48 7.88
N LEU A 58 2.13 10.44 7.70
CA LEU A 58 2.89 10.20 6.47
C LEU A 58 2.71 8.78 5.86
N PRO A 59 1.52 8.16 5.86
CA PRO A 59 1.34 6.80 5.38
C PRO A 59 1.68 6.70 3.89
N THR A 60 1.24 7.67 3.08
CA THR A 60 1.51 7.71 1.64
C THR A 60 3.00 7.90 1.33
N TYR A 61 3.71 8.72 2.12
CA TYR A 61 5.14 8.93 1.90
C TYR A 61 5.92 7.63 2.09
N HIS A 62 5.69 6.94 3.22
CA HIS A 62 6.38 5.70 3.53
C HIS A 62 6.04 4.58 2.54
N THR A 63 4.76 4.40 2.20
CA THR A 63 4.35 3.32 1.29
C THR A 63 4.80 3.56 -0.15
N ALA A 64 4.77 4.80 -0.64
CA ALA A 64 5.28 5.13 -1.98
C ALA A 64 6.80 5.00 -2.07
N ALA A 65 7.54 5.44 -1.04
CA ALA A 65 8.99 5.29 -1.00
C ALA A 65 9.40 3.80 -0.98
N LEU A 66 8.75 2.99 -0.13
CA LEU A 66 9.04 1.56 -0.03
C LEU A 66 8.69 0.80 -1.31
N SER A 67 7.53 1.08 -1.91
CA SER A 67 7.12 0.42 -3.15
C SER A 67 8.04 0.75 -4.31
N THR A 68 8.48 2.02 -4.41
CA THR A 68 9.42 2.47 -5.45
C THR A 68 10.80 1.84 -5.27
N ASP A 69 11.34 1.81 -4.05
CA ASP A 69 12.63 1.18 -3.74
C ASP A 69 12.61 -0.32 -4.05
N THR A 70 11.57 -1.02 -3.58
CA THR A 70 11.40 -2.47 -3.81
C THR A 70 11.28 -2.79 -5.30
N LEU A 71 10.40 -2.07 -6.01
CA LEU A 71 10.22 -2.26 -7.45
C LEU A 71 11.52 -1.98 -8.21
N SER A 72 12.23 -0.91 -7.88
CA SER A 72 13.48 -0.54 -8.57
C SER A 72 14.55 -1.62 -8.39
N LYS A 73 14.74 -2.13 -7.17
CA LYS A 73 15.70 -3.20 -6.89
C LYS A 73 15.41 -4.47 -7.69
N ASP A 74 14.15 -4.88 -7.73
CA ASP A 74 13.74 -6.10 -8.43
C ASP A 74 13.75 -5.92 -9.96
N TYR A 75 13.30 -4.76 -10.45
CA TYR A 75 13.22 -4.46 -11.87
C TYR A 75 14.59 -4.32 -12.53
N PHE A 76 15.56 -3.73 -11.84
CA PHE A 76 16.95 -3.64 -12.33
C PHE A 76 17.83 -4.81 -11.88
N GLY A 77 17.30 -5.68 -11.01
CA GLY A 77 17.90 -6.97 -10.66
C GLY A 77 17.46 -8.10 -11.60
N ASP A 78 17.55 -9.33 -11.10
CA ASP A 78 17.34 -10.53 -11.91
C ASP A 78 15.88 -10.72 -12.40
N LYS A 79 14.91 -10.10 -11.73
CA LYS A 79 13.49 -10.26 -12.11
C LYS A 79 13.13 -9.46 -13.36
N GLY A 80 13.77 -8.32 -13.62
CA GLY A 80 13.43 -7.49 -14.78
C GLY A 80 11.96 -7.07 -14.80
N MET A 81 11.35 -7.07 -15.98
CA MET A 81 9.92 -6.81 -16.18
C MET A 81 8.98 -7.69 -15.35
N LEU A 82 9.42 -8.88 -14.91
CA LEU A 82 8.58 -9.75 -14.09
C LEU A 82 8.22 -9.09 -12.75
N ALA A 83 9.09 -8.24 -12.20
CA ALA A 83 8.82 -7.48 -10.97
C ALA A 83 7.54 -6.62 -11.13
N TYR A 84 7.47 -5.86 -12.24
CA TYR A 84 6.32 -5.02 -12.53
C TYR A 84 5.06 -5.84 -12.81
N VAL A 85 5.14 -6.85 -13.68
CA VAL A 85 3.97 -7.64 -14.06
C VAL A 85 3.41 -8.45 -12.88
N LYS A 86 4.29 -9.08 -12.09
CA LYS A 86 3.88 -9.96 -10.99
C LYS A 86 3.38 -9.20 -9.78
N ASP A 87 4.14 -8.20 -9.34
CA ASP A 87 3.97 -7.60 -8.01
C ASP A 87 3.17 -6.29 -8.08
N VAL A 88 3.04 -5.67 -9.27
CA VAL A 88 2.15 -4.51 -9.51
C VAL A 88 0.94 -4.92 -10.34
N GLN A 89 1.10 -5.12 -11.65
CA GLN A 89 -0.02 -5.20 -12.58
C GLN A 89 -1.00 -6.34 -12.27
N ARG A 90 -0.51 -7.56 -11.99
CA ARG A 90 -1.39 -8.69 -11.60
C ARG A 90 -2.09 -8.44 -10.26
N GLN A 91 -1.47 -7.74 -9.33
CA GLN A 91 -2.10 -7.42 -8.04
C GLN A 91 -3.19 -6.37 -8.22
N GLU A 92 -2.96 -5.34 -9.04
CA GLU A 92 -3.98 -4.35 -9.36
C GLU A 92 -5.21 -5.02 -10.00
N ILE A 93 -5.00 -5.93 -10.96
CA ILE A 93 -6.10 -6.68 -11.60
C ILE A 93 -6.86 -7.55 -10.57
N ARG A 94 -6.15 -8.32 -9.74
CA ARG A 94 -6.79 -9.23 -8.76
C ARG A 94 -7.59 -8.50 -7.69
N ASN A 95 -7.14 -7.32 -7.30
CA ASN A 95 -7.79 -6.49 -6.29
C ASN A 95 -8.79 -5.50 -6.90
N GLY A 96 -9.01 -5.52 -8.23
CA GLY A 96 -9.97 -4.65 -8.90
C GLY A 96 -9.61 -3.17 -8.83
N LEU A 97 -8.32 -2.83 -8.83
CA LEU A 97 -7.88 -1.44 -8.74
C LEU A 97 -8.09 -0.72 -10.09
N ALA A 98 -8.81 0.39 -10.06
CA ALA A 98 -9.12 1.17 -11.26
C ALA A 98 -7.85 1.70 -11.98
N CYS A 99 -6.73 1.84 -11.26
CA CYS A 99 -5.44 2.28 -11.80
C CYS A 99 -4.91 1.42 -12.95
N VAL A 100 -5.34 0.15 -13.08
CA VAL A 100 -5.01 -0.68 -14.27
C VAL A 100 -5.41 0.04 -15.55
N LYS A 101 -6.58 0.69 -15.54
CA LYS A 101 -7.09 1.56 -16.62
C LYS A 101 -6.68 3.01 -16.35
N HIS A 102 -5.37 3.24 -16.26
CA HIS A 102 -4.79 4.54 -15.90
C HIS A 102 -5.22 5.69 -16.82
N GLN A 103 -5.58 5.43 -18.09
CA GLN A 103 -6.10 6.46 -19.01
C GLN A 103 -7.49 6.96 -18.55
N ASP A 104 -8.40 6.05 -18.18
CA ASP A 104 -9.71 6.37 -17.63
C ASP A 104 -9.58 7.12 -16.30
N MET A 105 -8.70 6.63 -15.42
CA MET A 105 -8.38 7.32 -14.16
C MET A 105 -7.79 8.72 -14.36
N ALA A 106 -7.07 8.95 -15.46
CA ALA A 106 -6.58 10.28 -15.85
C ALA A 106 -7.63 11.16 -16.55
N GLY A 107 -8.86 10.65 -16.72
CA GLY A 107 -10.00 11.37 -17.30
C GLY A 107 -10.05 11.36 -18.82
N SER A 108 -9.39 10.41 -19.50
CA SER A 108 -9.38 10.36 -20.97
C SER A 108 -10.79 10.25 -21.56
N ASN A 109 -11.66 9.46 -20.93
CA ASN A 109 -13.03 9.25 -21.38
C ASN A 109 -13.87 10.54 -21.30
N ILE A 110 -13.72 11.30 -20.19
CA ILE A 110 -14.36 12.61 -20.05
C ILE A 110 -13.89 13.57 -21.15
N GLY A 111 -12.60 13.53 -21.47
CA GLY A 111 -12.03 14.32 -22.56
C GLY A 111 -12.59 13.93 -23.93
N ASP A 112 -12.80 12.64 -24.18
CA ASP A 112 -13.36 12.13 -25.43
C ASP A 112 -14.84 12.48 -25.59
N ASP A 113 -15.65 12.32 -24.53
CA ASP A 113 -17.06 12.73 -24.52
C ASP A 113 -17.20 14.24 -24.80
N HIS A 114 -16.32 15.04 -24.19
CA HIS A 114 -16.29 16.48 -24.43
C HIS A 114 -15.98 16.82 -25.89
N LYS A 115 -14.99 16.16 -26.50
CA LYS A 115 -14.66 16.39 -27.92
C LYS A 115 -15.79 15.93 -28.83
N GLU A 116 -16.42 14.80 -28.54
CA GLU A 116 -17.54 14.27 -29.30
C GLU A 116 -18.76 15.20 -29.25
N TYR A 117 -19.01 15.83 -28.10
CA TYR A 117 -20.05 16.85 -27.98
C TYR A 117 -19.87 18.04 -28.95
N PHE A 118 -18.64 18.53 -29.15
CA PHE A 118 -18.37 19.68 -30.03
C PHE A 118 -18.14 19.32 -31.50
N SER A 119 -17.46 18.20 -31.75
CA SER A 119 -16.95 17.84 -33.09
C SER A 119 -17.68 16.63 -33.69
N GLY A 120 -18.64 16.04 -32.98
CA GLY A 120 -19.38 14.86 -33.39
C GLY A 120 -18.43 13.73 -33.82
N GLY A 121 -18.76 13.05 -34.92
CA GLY A 121 -17.96 11.95 -35.47
C GLY A 121 -16.56 12.33 -35.98
N GLN A 122 -16.18 13.61 -36.00
CA GLN A 122 -14.84 14.08 -36.37
C GLN A 122 -13.92 14.28 -35.15
N ALA A 123 -14.39 13.95 -33.94
CA ALA A 123 -13.63 14.10 -32.71
C ALA A 123 -12.37 13.21 -32.72
N LEU A 124 -11.21 13.82 -32.49
CA LEU A 124 -9.92 13.14 -32.28
C LEU A 124 -9.85 12.58 -30.85
N LYS A 125 -10.30 11.33 -30.70
CA LYS A 125 -10.38 10.62 -29.41
C LYS A 125 -9.06 9.98 -29.00
N ALA A 126 -8.82 9.93 -27.69
CA ALA A 126 -7.71 9.18 -27.09
C ALA A 126 -8.05 7.68 -26.99
N SER A 127 -9.34 7.36 -26.88
CA SER A 127 -9.87 6.01 -27.05
C SER A 127 -9.83 5.55 -28.51
N GLY A 128 -9.61 4.25 -28.72
CA GLY A 128 -9.45 3.63 -30.04
C GLY A 128 -9.22 2.12 -29.93
N GLU A 129 -9.10 1.45 -31.08
CA GLU A 129 -8.89 -0.01 -31.16
C GLU A 129 -7.62 -0.45 -30.41
N ASP A 130 -6.53 0.31 -30.57
CA ASP A 130 -5.23 0.07 -29.93
C ASP A 130 -5.13 0.58 -28.49
N ASN A 131 -6.25 0.99 -27.87
CA ASN A 131 -6.22 1.47 -26.50
C ASN A 131 -5.81 0.33 -25.55
N THR A 132 -4.78 0.57 -24.75
CA THR A 132 -4.28 -0.38 -23.75
C THR A 132 -5.36 -0.79 -22.74
N MET A 133 -6.37 0.05 -22.50
CA MET A 133 -7.51 -0.29 -21.65
C MET A 133 -8.31 -1.50 -22.16
N ASN A 134 -8.31 -1.77 -23.47
CA ASN A 134 -9.01 -2.92 -24.07
C ASN A 134 -8.35 -4.26 -23.69
N GLN A 135 -7.12 -4.25 -23.17
CA GLN A 135 -6.39 -5.44 -22.73
C GLN A 135 -6.79 -5.89 -21.32
N PHE A 136 -7.58 -5.09 -20.61
CA PHE A 136 -7.98 -5.34 -19.22
C PHE A 136 -9.50 -5.43 -19.12
N SER A 137 -10.01 -6.66 -18.95
CA SER A 137 -11.44 -6.95 -18.75
C SER A 137 -11.88 -6.68 -17.32
#